data_AF-A0A5A7ULL3-F1
#
_entry.id   AF-A0A5A7ULL3-F1
#
_cell.length_a   1.000
_cell.length_b   1.000
_cell.length_c   1.000
_cell.angle_alpha   90.00
_cell.angle_beta   90.00
_cell.angle_gamma   90.00
#
_symmetry.space_group_name_H-M   'P 1'
#
loop_
_entity.id
_entity.type
_entity.pdbx_description
1 polymer ?
#
loop_
_entity_poly.entity_id
_entity_poly.type
_entity_poly.pdbx_seq_one_letter_code
_entity_poly.pdbx_strand_id
1 'polypeptide(L)'
;MPCLKPLDLDGHQKNMKNALNVLRKYDEHIIKERVQQWKTDEKIKGVEDILDILISLTDDNGNSLLSIEEIKNQIMDIQLATIDNPSNAVEWAMAELLDQPKVLKKAIEELDKVVGRERLVQESDISEPQVSHSLC
;
A
#
# COMPACT_ATOMS: atom_id res chain seq x y z
N MET A 1 -26.19 12.81 -15.60
CA MET A 1 -27.05 13.93 -15.15
C MET A 1 -27.32 13.79 -13.65
N PRO A 2 -27.22 14.85 -12.83
CA PRO A 2 -27.38 14.77 -11.38
C PRO A 2 -28.72 14.15 -10.91
N CYS A 3 -29.80 14.34 -11.68
CA CYS A 3 -31.13 13.79 -11.40
C CYS A 3 -31.23 12.26 -11.51
N LEU A 4 -30.30 11.60 -12.20
CA LEU A 4 -30.28 10.14 -12.36
C LEU A 4 -29.38 9.44 -11.32
N LYS A 5 -28.64 10.20 -10.49
CA LYS A 5 -27.77 9.63 -9.45
C LYS A 5 -28.50 8.66 -8.51
N PRO A 6 -29.71 8.95 -8.01
CA PRO A 6 -30.42 8.02 -7.13
C PRO A 6 -30.84 6.71 -7.80
N LEU A 7 -30.89 6.66 -9.14
CA LEU A 7 -31.39 5.53 -9.89
C LEU A 7 -30.33 4.43 -10.07
N ASP A 8 -29.04 4.76 -9.97
CA ASP A 8 -27.89 3.85 -10.09
C ASP A 8 -28.04 2.85 -11.25
N LEU A 9 -28.39 3.36 -12.46
CA LEU A 9 -28.80 2.56 -13.61
C LEU A 9 -27.80 1.46 -14.00
N ASP A 10 -26.51 1.79 -13.95
CA ASP A 10 -25.41 0.86 -14.27
C ASP A 10 -24.87 0.13 -13.02
N GLY A 11 -25.46 0.40 -11.85
CA GLY A 11 -25.07 -0.20 -10.58
C GLY A 11 -23.69 0.20 -10.07
N HIS A 12 -23.04 1.22 -10.64
CA HIS A 12 -21.68 1.63 -10.25
C HIS A 12 -21.59 1.99 -8.78
N GLN A 13 -22.59 2.69 -8.22
CA GLN A 13 -22.58 3.06 -6.80
C GLN A 13 -22.75 1.82 -5.92
N LYS A 14 -23.66 0.92 -6.28
CA LYS A 14 -23.82 -0.36 -5.59
C LYS A 14 -22.55 -1.22 -5.66
N ASN A 15 -21.92 -1.31 -6.83
CA ASN A 15 -20.70 -2.08 -7.04
C ASN A 15 -19.53 -1.51 -6.23
N MET A 16 -19.34 -0.19 -6.28
CA MET A 16 -18.34 0.50 -5.46
C MET A 16 -18.59 0.25 -3.97
N LYS A 17 -19.83 0.40 -3.50
CA LYS A 17 -20.19 0.14 -2.09
C LYS A 17 -19.88 -1.32 -1.69
N ASN A 18 -20.16 -2.28 -2.56
CA ASN A 18 -19.85 -3.68 -2.31
C ASN A 18 -18.34 -3.92 -2.20
N ALA A 19 -17.54 -3.36 -3.12
CA ALA A 19 -16.09 -3.45 -3.09
C ALA A 19 -15.50 -2.84 -1.81
N LEU A 20 -15.92 -1.62 -1.45
CA LEU A 20 -15.49 -0.96 -0.22
C LEU A 20 -15.90 -1.72 1.04
N ASN A 21 -17.07 -2.39 1.02
CA ASN A 21 -17.50 -3.24 2.13
C ASN A 21 -16.63 -4.50 2.29
N VAL A 22 -16.03 -5.00 1.21
CA VAL A 22 -15.08 -6.11 1.28
C VAL A 22 -13.81 -5.64 1.98
N LEU A 23 -13.20 -4.53 1.52
CA LEU A 23 -12.01 -3.94 2.14
C LEU A 23 -12.24 -3.65 3.64
N ARG A 24 -13.33 -2.95 3.96
CA ARG A 24 -13.67 -2.60 5.35
C ARG A 24 -13.78 -3.82 6.26
N LYS A 25 -14.27 -4.97 5.76
CA LYS A 25 -14.37 -6.19 6.57
C LYS A 25 -12.99 -6.74 6.97
N TYR A 26 -11.99 -6.61 6.10
CA TYR A 26 -10.63 -7.02 6.41
C TYR A 26 -9.96 -6.05 7.40
N ASP A 27 -10.09 -4.74 7.15
CA ASP A 27 -9.42 -3.73 7.98
C ASP A 27 -10.03 -3.59 9.38
N GLU A 28 -11.36 -3.80 9.53
CA GLU A 28 -12.09 -3.57 10.78
C GLU A 28 -11.45 -4.31 11.97
N HIS A 29 -11.04 -5.56 11.75
CA HIS A 29 -10.45 -6.39 12.79
C HIS A 29 -9.05 -5.89 13.17
N ILE A 30 -8.19 -5.68 12.18
CA ILE A 30 -6.80 -5.24 12.35
C ILE A 30 -6.75 -3.88 13.08
N ILE A 31 -7.57 -2.93 12.63
CA ILE A 31 -7.62 -1.58 13.22
C ILE A 31 -8.14 -1.64 14.65
N LYS A 32 -9.20 -2.41 14.92
CA LYS A 32 -9.72 -2.55 16.29
C LYS A 32 -8.70 -3.16 17.22
N GLU A 33 -8.05 -4.24 16.82
CA GLU A 33 -7.03 -4.90 17.64
C GLU A 33 -5.89 -3.94 17.95
N ARG A 34 -5.38 -3.23 16.94
CA ARG A 34 -4.29 -2.27 17.14
C ARG A 34 -4.69 -1.12 18.05
N VAL A 35 -5.87 -0.53 17.86
CA VAL A 35 -6.38 0.54 18.74
C VAL A 35 -6.53 0.05 20.19
N GLN A 36 -6.94 -1.19 20.41
CA GLN A 36 -7.02 -1.74 21.78
C GLN A 36 -5.65 -1.95 22.40
N GLN A 37 -4.68 -2.47 21.65
CA GLN A 37 -3.29 -2.61 22.11
C GLN A 37 -2.72 -1.25 22.56
N TRP A 38 -3.00 -0.19 21.81
CA TRP A 38 -2.58 1.17 22.17
C TRP A 38 -3.28 1.72 23.42
N LYS A 39 -4.48 1.23 23.76
CA LYS A 39 -5.22 1.65 24.97
C LYS A 39 -4.80 0.90 26.23
N THR A 40 -4.42 -0.36 26.12
CA THR A 40 -4.11 -1.22 27.27
C THR A 40 -2.65 -1.19 27.68
N ASP A 41 -1.79 -0.46 26.96
CA ASP A 41 -0.34 -0.31 27.22
C ASP A 41 0.42 -1.65 27.29
N GLU A 42 -0.22 -2.74 26.88
CA GLU A 42 0.36 -4.09 26.84
C GLU A 42 1.21 -4.21 25.57
N LYS A 43 2.45 -3.70 25.63
CA LYS A 43 3.51 -3.81 24.62
C LYS A 43 3.36 -2.95 23.36
N ILE A 44 3.29 -1.63 23.49
CA ILE A 44 3.53 -0.77 22.33
C ILE A 44 5.06 -0.68 22.12
N LYS A 45 5.58 -1.38 21.11
CA LYS A 45 6.96 -1.25 20.65
C LYS A 45 7.13 0.03 19.80
N GLY A 46 6.79 1.20 20.33
CA GLY A 46 6.85 2.45 19.57
C GLY A 46 6.02 2.41 18.27
N VAL A 47 6.35 3.29 17.33
CA VAL A 47 5.68 3.41 16.03
C VAL A 47 6.38 2.49 15.02
N GLU A 48 5.71 1.40 14.61
CA GLU A 48 6.27 0.42 13.66
C GLU A 48 5.75 0.63 12.23
N ASP A 49 4.48 1.01 12.07
CA ASP A 49 3.82 1.14 10.77
C ASP A 49 2.89 2.37 10.65
N ILE A 50 2.27 2.54 9.47
CA ILE A 50 1.37 3.66 9.18
C ILE A 50 0.15 3.68 10.12
N LEU A 51 -0.38 2.51 10.50
CA LEU A 51 -1.52 2.45 11.40
C LEU A 51 -1.12 2.94 12.80
N ASP A 52 0.07 2.58 13.26
CA ASP A 52 0.63 3.11 14.52
C ASP A 52 0.83 4.62 14.46
N ILE A 53 1.33 5.15 13.33
CA ILE A 53 1.46 6.60 13.12
C ILE A 53 0.10 7.25 13.34
N LEU A 54 -0.94 6.83 12.60
CA LEU A 54 -2.27 7.42 12.65
C LEU A 54 -2.91 7.33 14.05
N ILE A 55 -2.69 6.23 14.78
CA ILE A 55 -3.19 6.07 16.16
C ILE A 55 -2.43 6.98 17.14
N SER A 56 -1.12 7.15 16.95
CA SER A 56 -0.25 7.92 17.84
C SER A 56 -0.38 9.44 17.72
N LEU A 57 -1.03 9.94 16.65
CA LEU A 57 -1.23 11.37 16.44
C LEU A 57 -2.06 11.98 17.57
N THR A 58 -1.47 12.97 18.23
CA THR A 58 -2.10 13.72 19.32
C THR A 58 -1.97 15.23 19.12
N ASP A 59 -2.89 15.99 19.69
CA ASP A 59 -2.82 17.45 19.76
C ASP A 59 -1.87 17.92 20.89
N ASP A 60 -1.68 19.25 21.01
CA ASP A 60 -0.84 19.86 22.05
C ASP A 60 -1.31 19.53 23.49
N ASN A 61 -2.56 19.07 23.65
CA ASN A 61 -3.16 18.69 24.93
C ASN A 61 -3.06 17.18 25.20
N GLY A 62 -2.47 16.40 24.29
CA GLY A 62 -2.37 14.94 24.38
C GLY A 62 -3.66 14.20 24.02
N ASN A 63 -4.66 14.87 23.43
CA ASN A 63 -5.85 14.21 22.92
C ASN A 63 -5.55 13.60 21.55
N SER A 64 -6.16 12.45 21.25
CA SER A 64 -6.05 11.84 19.92
C SER A 64 -6.54 12.80 18.83
N LEU A 65 -5.72 13.00 17.80
CA LEU A 65 -6.01 13.88 16.67
C LEU A 65 -7.06 13.30 15.73
N LEU A 66 -7.17 11.96 15.68
CA LEU A 66 -8.06 11.23 14.78
C LEU A 66 -8.98 10.31 15.57
N SER A 67 -10.26 10.34 15.23
CA SER A 67 -11.20 9.31 15.67
C SER A 67 -10.91 7.97 15.00
N ILE A 68 -11.41 6.88 15.59
CA ILE A 68 -11.29 5.53 15.01
C ILE A 68 -11.92 5.47 13.61
N GLU A 69 -12.98 6.23 13.35
CA GLU A 69 -13.61 6.30 12.04
C GLU A 69 -12.73 7.02 11.01
N GLU A 70 -12.08 8.12 11.40
CA GLU A 70 -11.13 8.83 10.55
C GLU A 70 -9.90 7.97 10.24
N ILE A 71 -9.36 7.23 11.23
CA ILE A 71 -8.25 6.28 11.01
C ILE A 71 -8.65 5.23 9.96
N LYS A 72 -9.85 4.64 10.07
CA LYS A 72 -10.36 3.67 9.09
C LYS A 72 -10.47 4.27 7.69
N ASN A 73 -10.98 5.50 7.58
CA ASN A 73 -11.12 6.16 6.30
C ASN A 73 -9.76 6.48 5.67
N GLN A 74 -8.78 6.95 6.46
CA GLN A 74 -7.43 7.22 5.98
C GLN A 74 -6.71 5.97 5.47
N ILE A 75 -6.80 4.84 6.19
CA ILE A 75 -6.22 3.57 5.74
C ILE A 75 -6.82 3.14 4.40
N MET A 76 -8.14 3.21 4.27
CA MET A 76 -8.83 2.86 3.04
C MET A 76 -8.42 3.78 1.87
N ASP A 77 -8.32 5.09 2.10
CA ASP A 77 -7.89 6.04 1.07
C ASP A 77 -6.46 5.76 0.60
N ILE A 78 -5.53 5.45 1.52
CA ILE A 78 -4.15 5.08 1.20
C ILE A 78 -4.11 3.80 0.35
N GLN A 79 -4.86 2.76 0.75
CA GLN A 79 -4.91 1.50 -0.01
C GLN A 79 -5.43 1.72 -1.43
N LEU A 80 -6.53 2.46 -1.59
CA LEU A 80 -7.11 2.76 -2.91
C LEU A 80 -6.15 3.54 -3.81
N ALA A 81 -5.37 4.47 -3.25
CA ALA A 81 -4.40 5.24 -4.02
C ALA A 81 -3.15 4.44 -4.43
N THR A 82 -2.83 3.34 -3.73
CA THR A 82 -1.54 2.66 -3.85
C THR A 82 -1.58 1.31 -4.55
N ILE A 83 -2.73 0.64 -4.67
CA ILE A 83 -2.79 -0.71 -5.23
C ILE A 83 -2.65 -0.72 -6.76
N ASP A 84 -3.42 0.10 -7.48
CA ASP A 84 -3.53 -0.03 -8.94
C ASP A 84 -2.25 0.41 -9.69
N ASN A 85 -1.54 1.41 -9.15
CA ASN A 85 -0.41 2.03 -9.83
C ASN A 85 0.84 1.13 -9.99
N PRO A 86 1.41 0.55 -8.91
CA PRO A 86 2.61 -0.26 -9.01
C PRO A 86 2.36 -1.58 -9.75
N SER A 87 1.17 -2.17 -9.63
CA SER A 87 0.81 -3.40 -10.36
C SER A 87 0.85 -3.19 -11.87
N ASN A 88 0.27 -2.10 -12.37
CA ASN A 88 0.34 -1.75 -13.79
C ASN A 88 1.78 -1.49 -14.24
N ALA A 89 2.58 -0.78 -13.43
CA ALA A 89 3.98 -0.51 -13.78
C ALA A 89 4.80 -1.80 -13.89
N VAL A 90 4.61 -2.74 -12.95
CA VAL A 90 5.29 -4.05 -12.97
C VAL A 90 4.83 -4.89 -14.16
N GLU A 91 3.54 -4.88 -14.49
CA GLU A 91 3.01 -5.59 -15.67
C GLU A 91 3.67 -5.09 -16.96
N TRP A 92 3.72 -3.78 -17.17
CA TRP A 92 4.38 -3.19 -18.34
C TRP A 92 5.88 -3.47 -18.37
N ALA A 93 6.56 -3.34 -17.22
CA ALA A 93 7.99 -3.64 -17.15
C ALA A 93 8.28 -5.10 -17.51
N MET A 94 7.49 -6.05 -16.99
CA MET A 94 7.65 -7.47 -17.35
C MET A 94 7.33 -7.73 -18.82
N ALA A 95 6.29 -7.10 -19.37
CA ALA A 95 5.94 -7.24 -20.78
C ALA A 95 7.09 -6.76 -21.69
N GLU A 96 7.69 -5.60 -21.39
CA GLU A 96 8.80 -5.04 -22.16
C GLU A 96 10.07 -5.89 -22.04
N LEU A 97 10.37 -6.40 -20.84
CA LEU A 97 11.52 -7.28 -20.62
C LEU A 97 11.39 -8.60 -21.39
N LEU A 98 10.19 -9.16 -21.48
CA LEU A 98 9.93 -10.39 -22.24
C LEU A 98 10.03 -10.16 -23.75
N ASP A 99 9.62 -8.98 -24.25
CA ASP A 99 9.77 -8.60 -25.66
C ASP A 99 11.22 -8.29 -26.05
N GLN A 100 12.05 -7.86 -25.09
CA GLN A 100 13.45 -7.51 -25.29
C GLN A 100 14.44 -8.43 -24.53
N PRO A 101 14.73 -9.65 -25.03
CA PRO A 101 15.60 -10.62 -24.36
C PRO A 101 17.02 -10.12 -24.00
N LYS A 102 17.56 -9.17 -24.78
CA LYS A 102 18.87 -8.56 -24.50
C LYS A 102 18.84 -7.70 -23.24
N VAL A 103 17.76 -6.94 -23.05
CA VAL A 103 17.57 -6.08 -21.86
C VAL A 103 17.31 -6.95 -20.65
N LEU A 104 16.45 -7.97 -20.76
CA LEU A 104 16.22 -8.94 -19.69
C LEU A 104 17.50 -9.64 -19.23
N LYS A 105 18.34 -10.08 -20.18
CA LYS A 105 19.62 -10.70 -19.84
C LYS A 105 20.53 -9.74 -19.06
N LYS A 106 20.62 -8.48 -19.49
CA LYS A 106 21.39 -7.44 -18.79
C LYS A 106 20.86 -7.18 -17.37
N ALA A 107 19.54 -7.09 -17.21
CA ALA A 107 18.92 -6.90 -15.90
C ALA A 107 19.21 -8.05 -14.94
N ILE A 108 19.17 -9.31 -15.42
CA ILE A 108 19.55 -10.48 -14.63
C ILE A 108 21.04 -10.44 -14.24
N GLU A 109 21.93 -10.10 -15.18
CA GLU A 109 23.36 -9.97 -14.91
C GLU A 109 23.66 -8.86 -13.87
N GLU A 110 22.95 -7.74 -13.94
CA GLU A 110 23.05 -6.65 -12.94
C GLU A 110 22.56 -7.11 -11.57
N LEU A 111 21.44 -7.84 -11.51
CA LEU A 111 20.90 -8.37 -10.26
C LEU A 111 21.85 -9.40 -9.63
N ASP A 112 22.36 -10.33 -10.44
CA ASP A 112 23.36 -11.32 -10.00
C ASP A 112 24.64 -10.65 -9.48
N LYS A 113 25.03 -9.51 -10.03
CA LYS A 113 26.23 -8.78 -9.62
C LYS A 113 26.04 -8.01 -8.30
N VAL A 114 24.90 -7.36 -8.11
CA VAL A 114 24.63 -6.51 -6.93
C VAL A 114 24.11 -7.35 -5.75
N VAL A 115 23.17 -8.24 -6.02
CA VAL A 115 22.45 -9.00 -4.98
C VAL A 115 23.04 -10.40 -4.81
N GLY A 116 23.46 -11.03 -5.91
CA GLY A 116 23.80 -12.44 -5.95
C GLY A 116 22.56 -13.34 -6.01
N ARG A 117 22.78 -14.66 -5.93
CA ARG A 117 21.71 -15.68 -6.07
C ARG A 117 21.26 -16.32 -4.76
N GLU A 118 21.91 -15.97 -3.65
CA GLU A 118 21.71 -16.62 -2.35
C GLU A 118 20.69 -15.90 -1.45
N ARG A 119 20.21 -14.72 -1.87
CA ARG A 119 19.28 -13.89 -1.10
C ARG A 119 18.30 -13.12 -1.97
N LEU A 120 17.20 -12.68 -1.36
CA LEU A 120 16.27 -11.74 -1.99
C LEU A 120 16.83 -10.32 -2.00
N VAL A 121 16.38 -9.55 -2.98
CA VAL A 121 16.66 -8.11 -3.11
C VAL A 121 16.18 -7.38 -1.86
N GLN A 122 16.97 -6.42 -1.40
CA GLN A 122 16.65 -5.51 -0.30
C GLN A 122 16.60 -4.08 -0.82
N GLU A 123 15.85 -3.20 -0.14
CA GLU A 123 15.74 -1.79 -0.54
C GLU A 123 17.10 -1.07 -0.61
N SER A 124 18.06 -1.47 0.25
CA SER A 124 19.42 -0.95 0.22
C SER A 124 20.16 -1.21 -1.09
N ASP A 125 19.78 -2.28 -1.83
CA ASP A 125 20.40 -2.64 -3.11
C ASP A 125 20.02 -1.65 -4.23
N ILE A 126 18.93 -0.90 -4.07
CA ILE A 126 18.41 0.05 -5.06
C ILE A 126 19.33 1.29 -5.16
N SER A 127 20.05 1.61 -4.09
CA SER A 127 20.98 2.74 -4.06
C SER A 127 22.30 2.49 -4.82
N GLU A 128 22.50 1.26 -5.33
CA GLU A 128 23.64 0.94 -6.18
C GLU A 128 23.42 1.48 -7.61
N PRO A 129 24.35 2.30 -8.17
CA PRO A 129 24.15 3.06 -9.40
C PRO A 129 23.93 2.23 -10.69
N GLN A 130 23.94 0.90 -10.61
CA GLN A 130 23.75 0.01 -11.77
C GLN A 130 22.30 -0.48 -11.94
N VAL A 131 21.47 -0.52 -10.90
CA VAL A 131 20.08 -1.03 -10.99
C VAL A 131 19.11 0.02 -11.56
N SER A 132 19.37 1.31 -11.32
CA SER A 132 18.44 2.40 -11.65
C SER A 132 18.29 2.71 -13.15
N HIS A 133 19.27 2.39 -13.99
CA HIS A 133 19.28 2.86 -15.39
C HIS A 133 18.61 1.91 -16.38
N SER A 134 18.27 0.68 -15.97
CA SER A 134 17.73 -0.35 -16.87
C SER A 134 16.22 -0.57 -16.73
N LEU A 135 15.58 0.01 -15.70
CA LEU A 135 14.25 -0.37 -15.22
C LEU A 135 13.29 0.82 -14.97
N CYS A 136 13.69 2.05 -15.30
CA CYS A 136 12.84 3.25 -15.31
C CYS A 136 12.51 3.67 -16.74
#